data_AF-A0A432QHR8-F1
#
_entry.id   AF-A0A432QHR8-F1
#
_cell.length_a   1.000
_cell.length_b   1.000
_cell.length_c   1.000
_cell.angle_alpha   90.00
_cell.angle_beta   90.00
_cell.angle_gamma   90.00
#
_symmetry.space_group_name_H-M   'P 1'
#
loop_
_entity.id
_entity.type
_entity.pdbx_description
1 polymer ?
#
loop_
_entity_poly.entity_id
_entity_poly.type
_entity_poly.pdbx_seq_one_letter_code
_entity_poly.pdbx_strand_id
1 'polypeptide(L)'
;MFFASFPASTKRNLPAYTCLLMAALLLLFSTPAFASSAGDKAMSNPTSQAEEQYKAAKDVYFNLKRTPAQSQSRAQWLKGILPFRKIYLAAPQSNLAPSCLYMIGRMYRQMYERFKVPLDIDESINYFNDVASKFPGSSLADDALFIIAEIELSDKNNPEQAAHFFQEVTSRYPNGDKSNQAYSQLQAVADRHNLKLPKKTVTEQIGHDLVNLQPVQHWSSSDYTRIAVRASEPVHYSTRLLEMTNDQPRQLWIDFDQSYIPPEARSPLSIEDGLLKQVAAEQYNETTVRLILDIESIAYYKVFNLNDPFRVIIDVRGEKKKQAKAAPQESVLQEIKPPEKAPAPVVVKPAEAVKTAKRGTLPGPEVYFTLEDRKKVKPTGRVALPSGTKKTTRHFEQNSLSLAQQLGLGIHRIVIDPGHGGKDPGAMANHLQEKDIVLSVARRTAKILRKKYNYEVILTRERDVFIPLEERTAIANTKNADLFVSIHVNAHPKKKTRG
;
A
#
# COMPACT_ATOMS: atom_id res chain seq x y z
N MET A 1 27.66 -28.10 78.95
CA MET A 1 28.53 -28.12 77.75
C MET A 1 28.01 -27.01 76.84
N PHE A 2 28.49 -25.76 76.98
CA PHE A 2 29.72 -25.19 76.38
C PHE A 2 29.65 -25.28 74.83
N PHE A 3 29.37 -24.24 74.03
CA PHE A 3 29.92 -22.88 73.84
C PHE A 3 31.41 -22.79 73.47
N ALA A 4 31.67 -22.09 72.34
CA ALA A 4 32.91 -21.45 71.86
C ALA A 4 34.05 -22.39 71.37
N SER A 5 34.93 -22.08 70.39
CA SER A 5 35.62 -20.82 70.06
C SER A 5 36.32 -20.85 68.66
N PHE A 6 36.41 -19.67 68.00
CA PHE A 6 37.55 -18.95 67.34
C PHE A 6 38.85 -19.69 66.89
N PRO A 7 39.66 -19.17 65.92
CA PRO A 7 40.19 -17.78 65.90
C PRO A 7 40.36 -17.01 64.55
N ALA A 8 40.52 -15.68 64.72
CA ALA A 8 41.29 -14.66 63.98
C ALA A 8 41.12 -14.53 62.44
N SER A 9 40.85 -13.34 61.87
CA SER A 9 41.68 -12.13 61.99
C SER A 9 40.92 -10.82 61.68
N THR A 10 41.10 -9.87 62.61
CA THR A 10 41.05 -8.39 62.53
C THR A 10 41.74 -7.80 61.28
N LYS A 11 41.43 -6.61 60.72
CA LYS A 11 41.03 -5.31 61.29
C LYS A 11 40.69 -4.32 60.12
N ARG A 12 39.58 -3.55 60.26
CA ARG A 12 39.46 -2.05 60.20
C ARG A 12 39.82 -1.32 58.88
N ASN A 13 39.09 -0.33 58.32
CA ASN A 13 38.15 0.68 58.86
C ASN A 13 37.27 1.33 57.74
N LEU A 14 36.00 1.64 58.08
CA LEU A 14 35.12 2.71 57.55
C LEU A 14 35.31 3.98 58.45
N PRO A 15 34.50 5.09 58.47
CA PRO A 15 33.60 5.81 57.53
C PRO A 15 33.65 7.38 57.66
N ALA A 16 32.72 8.13 57.01
CA ALA A 16 31.96 9.29 57.58
C ALA A 16 30.96 9.85 56.52
N TYR A 17 29.65 9.64 56.60
CA TYR A 17 28.58 10.38 57.32
C TYR A 17 28.42 11.87 56.97
N THR A 18 27.25 12.26 56.44
CA THR A 18 26.20 12.99 57.21
C THR A 18 24.96 13.35 56.37
N CYS A 19 23.79 13.14 56.97
CA CYS A 19 22.44 13.58 56.56
C CYS A 19 22.05 14.88 57.28
N LEU A 20 21.18 15.71 56.70
CA LEU A 20 20.07 16.46 57.34
C LEU A 20 19.25 17.18 56.22
N LEU A 21 17.96 16.91 55.95
CA LEU A 21 16.66 17.14 56.63
C LEU A 21 15.94 18.48 56.26
N MET A 22 14.80 18.32 55.57
CA MET A 22 13.52 19.08 55.51
C MET A 22 13.35 20.57 55.13
N ALA A 23 12.60 20.76 54.03
CA ALA A 23 11.34 21.51 53.81
C ALA A 23 11.07 22.92 54.43
N ALA A 24 10.75 23.90 53.56
CA ALA A 24 9.52 24.74 53.59
C ALA A 24 9.48 25.88 52.53
N LEU A 25 8.47 25.83 51.65
CA LEU A 25 7.49 26.84 51.17
C LEU A 25 7.80 28.37 50.98
N LEU A 26 7.48 28.85 49.74
CA LEU A 26 6.82 30.10 49.26
C LEU A 26 7.51 31.51 49.17
N LEU A 27 7.38 32.06 47.94
CA LEU A 27 7.13 33.45 47.47
C LEU A 27 8.26 34.41 47.07
N LEU A 28 8.26 34.69 45.74
CA LEU A 28 8.39 35.95 44.99
C LEU A 28 9.55 36.92 45.29
N PHE A 29 10.41 37.12 44.28
CA PHE A 29 10.79 38.46 43.79
C PHE A 29 11.02 38.43 42.27
N SER A 30 10.64 39.54 41.65
CA SER A 30 10.46 39.79 40.22
C SER A 30 11.63 40.56 39.57
N THR A 31 11.62 40.56 38.23
CA THR A 31 12.30 41.44 37.22
C THR A 31 13.58 40.90 36.54
N PRO A 32 13.90 41.33 35.30
CA PRO A 32 13.01 41.48 34.14
C PRO A 32 13.55 40.79 32.87
N ALA A 33 12.68 40.74 31.86
CA ALA A 33 12.88 40.15 30.54
C ALA A 33 14.01 40.81 29.72
N PHE A 34 14.79 39.98 29.03
CA PHE A 34 15.39 40.31 27.74
C PHE A 34 14.77 39.41 26.68
N ALA A 35 13.82 39.96 25.92
CA ALA A 35 13.34 39.35 24.69
C ALA A 35 14.37 39.60 23.59
N SER A 36 15.01 38.53 23.12
CA SER A 36 15.65 38.51 21.81
C SER A 36 14.81 37.59 20.92
N SER A 37 14.16 38.19 19.92
CA SER A 37 13.44 37.48 18.88
C SER A 37 14.46 36.79 17.96
N ALA A 38 14.65 35.49 18.16
CA ALA A 38 15.29 34.61 17.19
C ALA A 38 14.24 33.59 16.74
N GLY A 39 13.89 33.65 15.46
CA GLY A 39 12.73 33.00 14.87
C GLY A 39 12.63 31.51 15.11
N ASP A 40 11.38 31.05 15.11
CA ASP A 40 10.97 29.66 15.13
C ASP A 40 11.72 28.83 14.07
N LYS A 41 12.84 28.23 14.48
CA LYS A 41 13.23 26.94 13.90
C LYS A 41 12.21 25.95 14.43
N ALA A 42 11.26 25.57 13.57
CA ALA A 42 10.38 24.44 13.81
C ALA A 42 11.19 23.29 14.40
N MET A 43 10.97 22.98 15.69
CA MET A 43 11.48 21.75 16.30
C MET A 43 10.82 20.60 15.53
N SER A 44 11.59 19.96 14.64
CA SER A 44 11.17 18.73 13.98
C SER A 44 10.78 17.74 15.08
N ASN A 45 9.54 17.26 15.04
CA ASN A 45 9.02 16.31 16.01
C ASN A 45 9.96 15.08 16.04
N PRO A 46 10.49 14.62 17.19
CA PRO A 46 11.48 13.53 17.23
C PRO A 46 11.04 12.27 16.48
N THR A 47 9.73 12.00 16.45
CA THR A 47 9.11 10.93 15.66
C THR A 47 9.33 11.10 14.15
N SER A 48 9.15 12.32 13.61
CA SER A 48 9.37 12.62 12.18
C SER A 48 10.83 12.47 11.77
N GLN A 49 11.77 12.81 12.66
CA GLN A 49 13.19 12.66 12.41
C GLN A 49 13.62 11.18 12.38
N ALA A 50 13.07 10.35 13.28
CA ALA A 50 13.34 8.92 13.30
C ALA A 50 12.78 8.21 12.06
N GLU A 51 11.62 8.62 11.56
CA GLU A 51 11.03 8.12 10.32
C GLU A 51 11.88 8.46 9.08
N GLU A 52 12.40 9.69 8.99
CA GLU A 52 13.31 10.10 7.92
C GLU A 52 14.63 9.31 7.97
N GLN A 53 15.20 9.11 9.16
CA GLN A 53 16.40 8.30 9.35
C GLN A 53 16.16 6.84 8.95
N TYR A 54 14.99 6.29 9.29
CA TYR A 54 14.61 4.94 8.90
C TYR A 54 14.46 4.81 7.38
N LYS A 55 13.88 5.81 6.72
CA LYS A 55 13.79 5.86 5.26
C LYS A 55 15.19 5.87 4.62
N ALA A 56 16.09 6.73 5.10
CA ALA A 56 17.48 6.77 4.63
C ALA A 56 18.22 5.44 4.86
N ALA A 57 17.99 4.78 5.99
CA ALA A 57 18.54 3.44 6.27
C ALA A 57 18.07 2.40 5.26
N LYS A 58 16.78 2.43 4.88
CA LYS A 58 16.23 1.55 3.83
C LYS A 58 16.88 1.79 2.49
N ASP A 59 17.16 3.05 2.13
CA ASP A 59 17.84 3.37 0.87
C ASP A 59 19.25 2.76 0.82
N VAL A 60 19.99 2.77 1.93
CA VAL A 60 21.29 2.09 2.05
C VAL A 60 21.15 0.59 1.81
N TYR A 61 20.18 -0.06 2.45
CA TYR A 61 19.90 -1.48 2.25
C TYR A 61 19.56 -1.81 0.78
N PHE A 62 18.68 -1.04 0.14
CA PHE A 62 18.32 -1.28 -1.26
C PHE A 62 19.51 -1.03 -2.20
N ASN A 63 20.37 -0.05 -1.91
CA ASN A 63 21.58 0.20 -2.69
C ASN A 63 22.60 -0.95 -2.59
N LEU A 64 22.77 -1.54 -1.38
CA LEU A 64 23.59 -2.73 -1.18
C LEU A 64 23.09 -3.92 -2.01
N LYS A 65 21.77 -4.14 -2.08
CA LYS A 65 21.18 -5.21 -2.88
C LYS A 65 21.37 -5.01 -4.39
N ARG A 66 21.40 -3.77 -4.86
CA ARG A 66 21.41 -3.42 -6.30
C ARG A 66 22.80 -3.31 -6.90
N THR A 67 23.83 -3.05 -6.09
CA THR A 67 25.18 -2.76 -6.58
C THR A 67 26.06 -4.00 -6.39
N PRO A 68 26.38 -4.77 -7.46
CA PRO A 68 27.13 -6.01 -7.31
C PRO A 68 28.45 -5.82 -6.56
N ALA A 69 29.22 -4.78 -6.91
CA ALA A 69 30.51 -4.48 -6.28
C ALA A 69 30.41 -4.23 -4.76
N GLN A 70 29.37 -3.51 -4.31
CA GLN A 70 29.18 -3.25 -2.88
C GLN A 70 28.57 -4.44 -2.14
N SER A 71 27.67 -5.15 -2.82
CA SER A 71 27.05 -6.36 -2.29
C SER A 71 28.08 -7.45 -1.96
N GLN A 72 29.26 -7.46 -2.61
CA GLN A 72 30.32 -8.44 -2.34
C GLN A 72 31.13 -8.17 -1.05
N SER A 73 30.89 -7.07 -0.32
CA SER A 73 31.63 -6.78 0.91
C SER A 73 30.78 -6.96 2.16
N ARG A 74 31.06 -8.00 2.96
CA ARG A 74 30.38 -8.23 4.25
C ARG A 74 30.45 -7.00 5.18
N ALA A 75 31.59 -6.29 5.17
CA ALA A 75 31.76 -5.07 5.97
C ALA A 75 30.79 -3.95 5.57
N GLN A 76 30.42 -3.85 4.29
CA GLN A 76 29.46 -2.83 3.85
C GLN A 76 28.02 -3.16 4.26
N TRP A 77 27.66 -4.44 4.30
CA TRP A 77 26.38 -4.87 4.87
C TRP A 77 26.28 -4.57 6.36
N LEU A 78 27.34 -4.87 7.14
CA LEU A 78 27.40 -4.51 8.56
C LEU A 78 27.29 -2.99 8.77
N LYS A 79 27.94 -2.17 7.94
CA LYS A 79 27.75 -0.71 7.96
C LYS A 79 26.31 -0.30 7.65
N GLY A 80 25.64 -0.98 6.73
CA GLY A 80 24.23 -0.74 6.39
C GLY A 80 23.24 -1.11 7.49
N ILE A 81 23.61 -2.01 8.40
CA ILE A 81 22.81 -2.39 9.58
C ILE A 81 22.83 -1.30 10.66
N LEU A 82 23.95 -0.58 10.80
CA LEU A 82 24.17 0.39 11.89
C LEU A 82 23.06 1.46 12.03
N PRO A 83 22.53 2.06 10.95
CA PRO A 83 21.45 3.04 11.06
C PRO A 83 20.19 2.46 11.70
N PHE A 84 19.75 1.26 11.30
CA PHE A 84 18.58 0.60 11.89
C PHE A 84 18.80 0.31 13.38
N ARG A 85 20.00 -0.17 13.73
CA ARG A 85 20.38 -0.43 15.13
C ARG A 85 20.37 0.84 15.96
N LYS A 86 20.89 1.95 15.41
CA LYS A 86 20.91 3.26 16.07
C LYS A 86 19.49 3.77 16.35
N ILE A 87 18.59 3.67 15.38
CA ILE A 87 17.18 4.08 15.53
C ILE A 87 16.51 3.23 16.61
N TYR A 88 16.67 1.91 16.57
CA TYR A 88 16.11 1.00 17.57
C TYR A 88 16.64 1.31 18.98
N LEU A 89 17.96 1.47 19.15
CA LEU A 89 18.55 1.75 20.47
C LEU A 89 18.15 3.12 21.03
N ALA A 90 17.90 4.11 20.16
CA ALA A 90 17.44 5.43 20.57
C ALA A 90 15.98 5.42 21.05
N ALA A 91 15.13 4.57 20.44
CA ALA A 91 13.71 4.46 20.81
C ALA A 91 13.20 3.01 20.76
N PRO A 92 13.57 2.15 21.74
CA PRO A 92 13.28 0.72 21.71
C PRO A 92 11.79 0.36 21.77
N GLN A 93 10.94 1.26 22.26
CA GLN A 93 9.49 1.06 22.38
C GLN A 93 8.69 1.79 21.29
N SER A 94 9.36 2.36 20.29
CA SER A 94 8.68 3.09 19.21
C SER A 94 7.98 2.15 18.23
N ASN A 95 6.99 2.68 17.50
CA ASN A 95 6.33 1.95 16.40
C ASN A 95 7.31 1.52 15.28
N LEU A 96 8.50 2.15 15.20
CA LEU A 96 9.55 1.78 14.26
C LEU A 96 10.46 0.64 14.77
N ALA A 97 10.46 0.35 16.07
CA ALA A 97 11.32 -0.67 16.67
C ALA A 97 11.17 -2.06 16.03
N PRO A 98 9.96 -2.64 15.87
CA PRO A 98 9.81 -3.93 15.19
C PRO A 98 10.27 -3.88 13.74
N SER A 99 10.03 -2.76 13.04
CA SER A 99 10.47 -2.56 11.66
C SER A 99 12.00 -2.44 11.52
N CYS A 100 12.70 -1.90 12.52
CA CYS A 100 14.16 -1.84 12.55
C CYS A 100 14.75 -3.23 12.76
N LEU A 101 14.29 -3.94 13.79
CA LEU A 101 14.77 -5.30 14.09
C LEU A 101 14.53 -6.27 12.92
N TYR A 102 13.32 -6.21 12.33
CA TYR A 102 12.99 -7.02 11.16
C TYR A 102 13.93 -6.74 9.97
N MET A 103 14.24 -5.46 9.71
CA MET A 103 15.19 -5.10 8.65
C MET A 103 16.61 -5.58 8.95
N ILE A 104 17.06 -5.50 10.21
CA ILE A 104 18.37 -6.01 10.62
C ILE A 104 18.45 -7.53 10.40
N GLY A 105 17.44 -8.29 10.86
CA GLY A 105 17.37 -9.74 10.64
C GLY A 105 17.42 -10.10 9.15
N ARG A 106 16.65 -9.37 8.33
CA ARG A 106 16.64 -9.56 6.87
C ARG A 106 18.00 -9.28 6.22
N MET A 107 18.74 -8.29 6.69
CA MET A 107 20.08 -7.99 6.20
C MET A 107 21.08 -9.09 6.56
N TYR A 108 20.97 -9.64 7.77
CA TYR A 108 21.76 -10.79 8.20
C TYR A 108 21.46 -12.06 7.38
N ARG A 109 20.19 -12.39 7.11
CA ARG A 109 19.84 -13.50 6.21
C ARG A 109 20.47 -13.34 4.83
N GLN A 110 20.40 -12.15 4.24
CA GLN A 110 21.01 -11.87 2.92
C GLN A 110 22.54 -11.92 2.94
N MET A 111 23.16 -11.50 4.04
CA MET A 111 24.59 -11.68 4.24
C MET A 111 24.94 -13.18 4.26
N TYR A 112 24.18 -13.99 4.99
CA TYR A 112 24.38 -15.44 5.00
C TYR A 112 24.20 -16.07 3.60
N GLU A 113 23.12 -15.74 2.89
CA GLU A 113 22.86 -16.24 1.53
C GLU A 113 24.06 -16.02 0.59
N ARG A 114 24.78 -14.91 0.79
CA ARG A 114 25.92 -14.51 -0.05
C ARG A 114 27.26 -15.02 0.43
N PHE A 115 27.56 -14.89 1.71
CA PHE A 115 28.89 -15.13 2.28
C PHE A 115 28.99 -16.47 3.00
N LYS A 116 27.84 -17.11 3.28
CA LYS A 116 27.75 -18.40 3.98
C LYS A 116 28.48 -18.44 5.33
N VAL A 117 28.55 -17.28 6.01
CA VAL A 117 29.11 -17.15 7.36
C VAL A 117 28.05 -17.58 8.37
N PRO A 118 28.23 -18.68 9.12
CA PRO A 118 27.19 -19.23 10.00
C PRO A 118 26.64 -18.24 11.04
N LEU A 119 27.51 -17.38 11.60
CA LEU A 119 27.09 -16.36 12.55
C LEU A 119 26.03 -15.40 11.99
N ASP A 120 26.03 -15.14 10.67
CA ASP A 120 25.06 -14.24 10.06
C ASP A 120 23.65 -14.85 10.07
N ILE A 121 23.50 -16.17 9.94
CA ILE A 121 22.18 -16.79 10.02
C ILE A 121 21.68 -16.86 11.48
N ASP A 122 22.59 -17.05 12.44
CA ASP A 122 22.25 -17.01 13.87
C ASP A 122 21.76 -15.63 14.30
N GLU A 123 22.46 -14.57 13.89
CA GLU A 123 22.02 -13.19 14.13
C GLU A 123 20.67 -12.91 13.47
N SER A 124 20.45 -13.40 12.24
CA SER A 124 19.16 -13.28 11.57
C SER A 124 18.02 -13.86 12.42
N ILE A 125 18.16 -15.09 12.91
CA ILE A 125 17.17 -15.75 13.77
C ILE A 125 16.95 -14.93 15.04
N ASN A 126 18.03 -14.49 15.71
CA ASN A 126 17.94 -13.71 16.94
C ASN A 126 17.14 -12.42 16.76
N TYR A 127 17.37 -11.66 15.68
CA TYR A 127 16.63 -10.43 15.41
C TYR A 127 15.16 -10.68 15.04
N PHE A 128 14.85 -11.75 14.31
CA PHE A 128 13.46 -12.12 14.06
C PHE A 128 12.75 -12.60 15.33
N ASN A 129 13.42 -13.37 16.17
CA ASN A 129 12.89 -13.80 17.47
C ASN A 129 12.66 -12.59 18.38
N ASP A 130 13.54 -11.59 18.35
CA ASP A 130 13.35 -10.32 19.04
C ASP A 130 12.09 -9.57 18.56
N VAL A 131 11.76 -9.60 17.26
CA VAL A 131 10.50 -9.03 16.76
C VAL A 131 9.30 -9.77 17.37
N ALA A 132 9.29 -11.10 17.31
CA ALA A 132 8.16 -11.92 17.75
C ALA A 132 7.97 -11.97 19.28
N SER A 133 9.06 -11.87 20.04
CA SER A 133 9.05 -11.92 21.51
C SER A 133 8.83 -10.55 22.15
N LYS A 134 9.48 -9.50 21.64
CA LYS A 134 9.40 -8.14 22.22
C LYS A 134 8.21 -7.34 21.69
N PHE A 135 7.76 -7.63 20.46
CA PHE A 135 6.65 -6.92 19.82
C PHE A 135 5.56 -7.88 19.33
N PRO A 136 4.97 -8.71 20.21
CA PRO A 136 4.04 -9.76 19.81
C PRO A 136 2.76 -9.24 19.16
N GLY A 137 2.37 -7.96 19.34
CA GLY A 137 1.22 -7.34 18.66
C GLY A 137 1.54 -6.68 17.32
N SER A 138 2.80 -6.69 16.88
CA SER A 138 3.21 -6.16 15.58
C SER A 138 2.74 -7.09 14.46
N SER A 139 2.28 -6.52 13.35
CA SER A 139 2.00 -7.27 12.13
C SER A 139 3.25 -7.87 11.45
N LEU A 140 4.44 -7.70 12.04
CA LEU A 140 5.69 -8.29 11.58
C LEU A 140 6.09 -9.51 12.43
N ALA A 141 5.37 -9.81 13.51
CA ALA A 141 5.73 -10.87 14.44
C ALA A 141 5.49 -12.26 13.84
N ASP A 142 4.37 -12.45 13.14
CA ASP A 142 4.07 -13.65 12.37
C ASP A 142 4.98 -13.80 11.15
N ASP A 143 5.25 -12.72 10.40
CA ASP A 143 6.27 -12.68 9.35
C ASP A 143 7.65 -13.13 9.86
N ALA A 144 8.06 -12.64 11.03
CA ALA A 144 9.36 -12.95 11.62
C ALA A 144 9.45 -14.44 12.00
N LEU A 145 8.44 -14.98 12.69
CA LEU A 145 8.38 -16.41 13.04
C LEU A 145 8.34 -17.31 11.80
N PHE A 146 7.57 -16.92 10.78
CA PHE A 146 7.52 -17.65 9.51
C PHE A 146 8.90 -17.70 8.85
N ILE A 147 9.64 -16.58 8.86
CA ILE A 147 11.00 -16.52 8.33
C ILE A 147 11.96 -17.40 9.13
N ILE A 148 11.85 -17.43 10.47
CA ILE A 148 12.68 -18.33 11.29
C ILE A 148 12.41 -19.79 10.89
N ALA A 149 11.15 -20.17 10.73
CA ALA A 149 10.78 -21.52 10.31
C ALA A 149 11.39 -21.91 8.95
N GLU A 150 11.38 -20.99 7.97
CA GLU A 150 12.06 -21.21 6.69
C GLU A 150 13.57 -21.38 6.82
N ILE A 151 14.22 -20.56 7.67
CA ILE A 151 15.67 -20.64 7.92
C ILE A 151 16.00 -22.00 8.55
N GLU A 152 15.23 -22.42 9.55
CA GLU A 152 15.42 -23.71 10.22
C GLU A 152 15.28 -24.87 9.22
N LEU A 153 14.29 -24.79 8.33
CA LEU A 153 14.05 -25.83 7.34
C LEU A 153 15.13 -25.89 6.26
N SER A 154 15.52 -24.74 5.71
CA SER A 154 16.33 -24.67 4.48
C SER A 154 17.81 -24.44 4.70
N ASP A 155 18.19 -23.64 5.69
CA ASP A 155 19.58 -23.25 5.94
C ASP A 155 20.20 -24.06 7.10
N LYS A 156 19.40 -24.45 8.11
CA LYS A 156 19.84 -25.25 9.27
C LYS A 156 19.57 -26.75 9.13
N ASN A 157 18.74 -27.16 8.17
CA ASN A 157 18.27 -28.55 8.02
C ASN A 157 17.67 -29.13 9.32
N ASN A 158 16.92 -28.32 10.05
CA ASN A 158 16.26 -28.67 11.30
C ASN A 158 14.73 -28.66 11.13
N PRO A 159 14.14 -29.74 10.58
CA PRO A 159 12.71 -29.80 10.29
C PRO A 159 11.85 -29.80 11.56
N GLU A 160 12.36 -30.31 12.69
CA GLU A 160 11.65 -30.29 13.97
C GLU A 160 11.47 -28.86 14.48
N GLN A 161 12.55 -28.07 14.45
CA GLN A 161 12.51 -26.67 14.87
C GLN A 161 11.71 -25.81 13.89
N ALA A 162 11.79 -26.09 12.60
CA ALA A 162 10.95 -25.45 11.58
C ALA A 162 9.46 -25.71 11.84
N ALA A 163 9.09 -26.97 12.10
CA ALA A 163 7.73 -27.36 12.44
C ALA A 163 7.24 -26.64 13.72
N HIS A 164 8.08 -26.55 14.76
CA HIS A 164 7.76 -25.78 15.96
C HIS A 164 7.41 -24.33 15.65
N PHE A 165 8.24 -23.63 14.86
CA PHE A 165 7.98 -22.22 14.53
C PHE A 165 6.79 -22.02 13.59
N PHE A 166 6.57 -22.91 12.62
CA PHE A 166 5.34 -22.87 11.82
C PHE A 166 4.09 -23.08 12.68
N GLN A 167 4.14 -24.02 13.62
CA GLN A 167 3.07 -24.20 14.59
C GLN A 167 2.88 -22.96 15.47
N GLU A 168 3.96 -22.31 15.89
CA GLU A 168 3.90 -21.09 16.67
C GLU A 168 3.21 -19.95 15.91
N VAL A 169 3.47 -19.79 14.61
CA VAL A 169 2.72 -18.84 13.75
C VAL A 169 1.23 -19.16 13.76
N THR A 170 0.85 -20.42 13.49
CA THR A 170 -0.57 -20.83 13.42
C THR A 170 -1.32 -20.75 14.75
N SER A 171 -0.61 -20.87 15.88
CA SER A 171 -1.22 -20.87 17.21
C SER A 171 -1.27 -19.49 17.84
N ARG A 172 -0.21 -18.69 17.73
CA ARG A 172 -0.14 -17.33 18.30
C ARG A 172 -0.77 -16.28 17.39
N TYR A 173 -0.77 -16.52 16.08
CA TYR A 173 -1.23 -15.57 15.06
C TYR A 173 -2.26 -16.19 14.10
N PRO A 174 -3.37 -16.76 14.61
CA PRO A 174 -4.34 -17.49 13.77
C PRO A 174 -4.94 -16.62 12.65
N ASN A 175 -5.07 -15.31 12.89
CA ASN A 175 -5.59 -14.31 11.94
C ASN A 175 -4.49 -13.52 11.20
N GLY A 176 -3.22 -13.93 11.35
CA GLY A 176 -2.08 -13.32 10.66
C GLY A 176 -2.02 -13.70 9.18
N ASP A 177 -1.40 -12.86 8.35
CA ASP A 177 -1.31 -13.12 6.90
C ASP A 177 -0.40 -14.32 6.58
N LYS A 178 0.46 -14.72 7.52
CA LYS A 178 1.30 -15.93 7.47
C LYS A 178 0.69 -17.19 8.05
N SER A 179 -0.47 -17.12 8.69
CA SER A 179 -1.10 -18.26 9.40
C SER A 179 -1.33 -19.46 8.47
N ASN A 180 -2.07 -19.27 7.38
CA ASN A 180 -2.37 -20.35 6.44
C ASN A 180 -1.10 -20.89 5.76
N GLN A 181 -0.20 -19.99 5.36
CA GLN A 181 1.07 -20.38 4.75
C GLN A 181 1.91 -21.23 5.71
N ALA A 182 1.97 -20.85 7.00
CA ALA A 182 2.68 -21.61 8.03
C ALA A 182 2.07 -22.98 8.24
N TYR A 183 0.74 -23.08 8.25
CA TYR A 183 0.04 -24.35 8.39
C TYR A 183 0.36 -25.31 7.23
N SER A 184 0.27 -24.85 5.97
CA SER A 184 0.61 -25.68 4.81
C SER A 184 2.07 -26.15 4.84
N GLN A 185 3.00 -25.28 5.27
CA GLN A 185 4.40 -25.67 5.44
C GLN A 185 4.59 -26.66 6.58
N LEU A 186 3.89 -26.48 7.71
CA LEU A 186 3.91 -27.40 8.85
C LEU A 186 3.48 -28.82 8.44
N GLN A 187 2.37 -28.95 7.70
CA GLN A 187 1.90 -30.23 7.17
C GLN A 187 2.95 -30.85 6.26
N ALA A 188 3.45 -30.08 5.28
CA ALA A 188 4.41 -30.58 4.32
C ALA A 188 5.75 -31.00 4.96
N VAL A 189 6.17 -30.34 6.04
CA VAL A 189 7.36 -30.72 6.83
C VAL A 189 7.07 -31.97 7.66
N ALA A 190 5.91 -32.05 8.32
CA ALA A 190 5.52 -33.20 9.11
C ALA A 190 5.42 -34.48 8.27
N ASP A 191 4.83 -34.40 7.08
CA ASP A 191 4.71 -35.53 6.15
C ASP A 191 6.07 -35.98 5.64
N ARG A 192 6.91 -35.03 5.19
CA ARG A 192 8.24 -35.34 4.64
C ARG A 192 9.20 -35.92 5.67
N HIS A 193 9.08 -35.49 6.92
CA HIS A 193 10.00 -35.87 8.00
C HIS A 193 9.36 -36.78 9.06
N ASN A 194 8.15 -37.28 8.80
CA ASN A 194 7.41 -38.20 9.64
C ASN A 194 7.25 -37.71 11.10
N LEU A 195 7.04 -36.40 11.28
CA LEU A 195 6.93 -35.74 12.58
C LEU A 195 5.49 -35.85 13.12
N LYS A 196 5.37 -36.09 14.43
CA LYS A 196 4.06 -36.11 15.11
C LYS A 196 3.62 -34.69 15.45
N LEU A 197 2.62 -34.19 14.74
CA LEU A 197 2.00 -32.90 15.05
C LEU A 197 1.19 -33.00 16.37
N PRO A 198 1.21 -31.96 17.22
CA PRO A 198 0.30 -31.90 18.35
C PRO A 198 -1.15 -31.80 17.87
N LYS A 199 -2.03 -32.58 18.51
CA LYS A 199 -3.46 -32.62 18.15
C LYS A 199 -4.13 -31.31 18.54
N LYS A 200 -4.57 -30.53 17.56
CA LYS A 200 -5.48 -29.39 17.73
C LYS A 200 -6.94 -29.86 17.76
N THR A 201 -7.80 -29.12 18.46
CA THR A 201 -9.20 -29.46 18.75
C THR A 201 -10.03 -29.63 17.47
N VAL A 202 -10.95 -30.60 17.47
CA VAL A 202 -11.75 -31.11 16.34
C VAL A 202 -12.49 -30.01 15.54
N THR A 203 -12.83 -28.88 16.16
CA THR A 203 -13.50 -27.76 15.48
C THR A 203 -12.59 -27.02 14.47
N GLU A 204 -11.26 -27.08 14.66
CA GLU A 204 -10.30 -26.52 13.70
C GLU A 204 -9.94 -27.54 12.61
N GLN A 205 -10.04 -28.85 12.88
CA GLN A 205 -9.76 -29.91 11.88
C GLN A 205 -10.68 -29.84 10.66
N ILE A 206 -11.95 -29.48 10.83
CA ILE A 206 -12.87 -29.36 9.69
C ILE A 206 -12.47 -28.17 8.80
N GLY A 207 -12.00 -27.06 9.38
CA GLY A 207 -11.51 -25.90 8.62
C GLY A 207 -10.14 -26.08 7.97
N HIS A 208 -9.40 -27.16 8.29
CA HIS A 208 -8.03 -27.39 7.82
C HIS A 208 -7.94 -28.07 6.44
N ASP A 209 -8.92 -28.89 6.07
CA ASP A 209 -9.02 -29.50 4.73
C ASP A 209 -9.87 -28.65 3.76
N LEU A 210 -10.44 -27.56 4.26
CA LEU A 210 -11.33 -26.68 3.52
C LEU A 210 -10.62 -25.37 3.19
N VAL A 211 -10.99 -24.78 2.05
CA VAL A 211 -10.50 -23.46 1.64
C VAL A 211 -10.97 -22.39 2.62
N ASN A 212 -10.02 -21.73 3.28
CA ASN A 212 -10.31 -20.71 4.28
C ASN A 212 -10.64 -19.36 3.62
N LEU A 213 -11.85 -18.88 3.85
CA LEU A 213 -12.32 -17.57 3.39
C LEU A 213 -12.02 -16.50 4.43
N GLN A 214 -11.47 -15.39 3.94
CA GLN A 214 -11.15 -14.21 4.74
C GLN A 214 -12.38 -13.32 4.95
N PRO A 215 -12.36 -12.42 5.95
CA PRO A 215 -13.40 -11.41 6.12
C PRO A 215 -13.69 -10.66 4.82
N VAL A 216 -14.99 -10.48 4.57
CA VAL A 216 -15.50 -9.81 3.37
C VAL A 216 -15.03 -8.35 3.33
N GLN A 217 -14.50 -7.93 2.18
CA GLN A 217 -14.18 -6.53 1.91
C GLN A 217 -15.18 -5.94 0.94
N HIS A 218 -15.48 -4.65 1.06
CA HIS A 218 -16.38 -3.97 0.13
C HIS A 218 -15.95 -2.55 -0.21
N TRP A 219 -16.43 -2.07 -1.36
CA TRP A 219 -16.36 -0.69 -1.80
C TRP A 219 -17.68 -0.32 -2.46
N SER A 220 -18.32 0.74 -2.00
CA SER A 220 -19.64 1.16 -2.48
C SER A 220 -19.65 2.59 -3.01
N SER A 221 -20.67 2.87 -3.81
CA SER A 221 -21.09 4.17 -4.33
C SER A 221 -22.58 4.09 -4.64
N SER A 222 -23.21 5.21 -5.01
CA SER A 222 -24.66 5.28 -5.19
C SER A 222 -25.24 4.33 -6.25
N ASP A 223 -24.43 3.83 -7.18
CA ASP A 223 -24.87 2.97 -8.29
C ASP A 223 -23.95 1.77 -8.54
N TYR A 224 -22.97 1.54 -7.66
CA TYR A 224 -22.03 0.43 -7.77
C TYR A 224 -21.50 -0.02 -6.40
N THR A 225 -21.52 -1.33 -6.17
CA THR A 225 -20.93 -1.99 -5.00
C THR A 225 -20.03 -3.14 -5.46
N ARG A 226 -18.82 -3.21 -4.93
CA ARG A 226 -17.92 -4.35 -5.08
C ARG A 226 -17.77 -5.05 -3.76
N ILE A 227 -17.96 -6.36 -3.76
CA ILE A 227 -17.59 -7.26 -2.68
C ILE A 227 -16.38 -8.09 -3.12
N ALA A 228 -15.40 -8.27 -2.25
CA ALA A 228 -14.26 -9.15 -2.46
C ALA A 228 -14.12 -10.14 -1.31
N VAL A 229 -14.09 -11.43 -1.67
CA VAL A 229 -13.83 -12.54 -0.74
C VAL A 229 -12.49 -13.15 -1.13
N ARG A 230 -11.50 -13.03 -0.24
CA ARG A 230 -10.19 -13.68 -0.43
C ARG A 230 -10.25 -15.10 0.10
N ALA A 231 -9.59 -16.01 -0.58
CA ALA A 231 -9.51 -17.41 -0.20
C ALA A 231 -8.03 -17.83 -0.07
N SER A 232 -7.74 -18.80 0.80
CA SER A 232 -6.41 -19.37 0.93
C SER A 232 -5.94 -20.08 -0.35
N GLU A 233 -6.88 -20.66 -1.10
CA GLU A 233 -6.65 -21.42 -2.33
C GLU A 233 -7.81 -21.21 -3.32
N PRO A 234 -7.68 -21.62 -4.60
CA PRO A 234 -8.79 -21.63 -5.54
C PRO A 234 -9.98 -22.43 -5.02
N VAL A 235 -11.17 -21.81 -5.04
CA VAL A 235 -12.42 -22.41 -4.54
C VAL A 235 -13.51 -22.39 -5.62
N HIS A 236 -14.24 -23.49 -5.73
CA HIS A 236 -15.43 -23.55 -6.58
C HIS A 236 -16.58 -22.81 -5.91
N TYR A 237 -17.38 -22.09 -6.70
CA TYR A 237 -18.54 -21.39 -6.18
C TYR A 237 -19.72 -21.44 -7.15
N SER A 238 -20.92 -21.44 -6.58
CA SER A 238 -22.18 -21.33 -7.33
C SER A 238 -22.96 -20.09 -6.86
N THR A 239 -23.85 -19.58 -7.71
CA THR A 239 -24.62 -18.36 -7.42
C THR A 239 -26.11 -18.61 -7.57
N ARG A 240 -26.91 -18.07 -6.65
CA ARG A 240 -28.37 -18.14 -6.73
C ARG A 240 -28.99 -16.80 -6.37
N LEU A 241 -29.72 -16.20 -7.31
CA LEU A 241 -30.55 -15.02 -7.04
C LEU A 241 -31.93 -15.47 -6.60
N LEU A 242 -32.35 -15.02 -5.43
CA LEU A 242 -33.69 -15.19 -4.88
C LEU A 242 -34.45 -13.88 -5.05
N GLU A 243 -35.54 -13.96 -5.80
CA GLU A 243 -36.41 -12.81 -6.00
C GLU A 243 -37.19 -12.47 -4.72
N MET A 244 -37.54 -11.19 -4.59
CA MET A 244 -38.29 -10.71 -3.44
C MET A 244 -39.65 -11.41 -3.36
N THR A 245 -40.02 -11.85 -2.15
CA THR A 245 -41.36 -12.37 -1.83
C THR A 245 -41.98 -11.50 -0.74
N ASN A 246 -43.26 -11.72 -0.41
CA ASN A 246 -43.95 -10.92 0.60
C ASN A 246 -43.24 -10.92 1.98
N ASP A 247 -42.46 -11.96 2.28
CA ASP A 247 -41.84 -12.18 3.59
C ASP A 247 -40.30 -12.23 3.58
N GLN A 248 -39.64 -12.10 2.41
CA GLN A 248 -38.18 -12.18 2.29
C GLN A 248 -37.63 -11.14 1.30
N PRO A 249 -36.58 -10.38 1.66
CA PRO A 249 -35.94 -9.44 0.74
C PRO A 249 -35.29 -10.20 -0.43
N ARG A 250 -35.05 -9.48 -1.53
CA ARG A 250 -34.27 -10.02 -2.64
C ARG A 250 -32.87 -10.37 -2.13
N GLN A 251 -32.37 -11.56 -2.44
CA GLN A 251 -31.06 -12.02 -1.95
C GLN A 251 -30.22 -12.62 -3.07
N LEU A 252 -28.93 -12.34 -3.09
CA LEU A 252 -27.97 -13.09 -3.91
C LEU A 252 -27.11 -13.96 -3.00
N TRP A 253 -27.22 -15.27 -3.18
CA TRP A 253 -26.41 -16.26 -2.47
C TRP A 253 -25.22 -16.68 -3.34
N ILE A 254 -24.05 -16.78 -2.72
CA ILE A 254 -22.85 -17.37 -3.29
C ILE A 254 -22.38 -18.47 -2.36
N ASP A 255 -22.43 -19.71 -2.83
CA ASP A 255 -22.02 -20.89 -2.08
C ASP A 255 -20.62 -21.29 -2.52
N PHE A 256 -19.70 -21.35 -1.57
CA PHE A 256 -18.30 -21.75 -1.77
C PHE A 256 -18.13 -23.19 -1.29
N ASP A 257 -17.82 -24.10 -2.21
CA ASP A 257 -17.68 -25.52 -1.89
C ASP A 257 -16.32 -25.82 -1.28
N GLN A 258 -16.29 -26.85 -0.43
CA GLN A 258 -15.10 -27.25 0.31
C GLN A 258 -14.43 -26.06 1.01
N SER A 259 -15.21 -25.22 1.68
CA SER A 259 -14.74 -23.97 2.26
C SER A 259 -15.15 -23.78 3.73
N TYR A 260 -14.36 -22.98 4.42
CA TYR A 260 -14.54 -22.63 5.82
C TYR A 260 -14.45 -21.12 6.00
N ILE A 261 -15.27 -20.57 6.89
CA ILE A 261 -15.16 -19.18 7.33
C ILE A 261 -15.07 -19.09 8.86
N PRO A 262 -14.09 -18.37 9.42
CA PRO A 262 -13.92 -18.28 10.86
C PRO A 262 -15.09 -17.52 11.52
N PRO A 263 -15.53 -17.90 12.73
CA PRO A 263 -16.68 -17.29 13.41
C PRO A 263 -16.64 -15.76 13.49
N GLU A 264 -15.48 -15.16 13.71
CA GLU A 264 -15.28 -13.72 13.75
C GLU A 264 -15.62 -13.01 12.42
N ALA A 265 -15.44 -13.71 11.30
CA ALA A 265 -15.73 -13.20 9.96
C ALA A 265 -17.20 -13.39 9.54
N ARG A 266 -18.03 -14.00 10.40
CA ARG A 266 -19.45 -14.27 10.12
C ARG A 266 -20.40 -13.13 10.50
N SER A 267 -19.87 -12.12 11.20
CA SER A 267 -20.68 -10.96 11.60
C SER A 267 -21.20 -10.23 10.36
N PRO A 268 -22.52 -9.97 10.24
CA PRO A 268 -23.08 -9.24 9.12
C PRO A 268 -22.49 -7.83 9.01
N LEU A 269 -22.22 -7.41 7.78
CA LEU A 269 -21.71 -6.08 7.43
C LEU A 269 -22.82 -5.25 6.81
N SER A 270 -23.30 -4.23 7.52
CA SER A 270 -24.22 -3.23 6.95
C SER A 270 -23.50 -2.40 5.90
N ILE A 271 -24.11 -2.29 4.71
CA ILE A 271 -23.60 -1.46 3.60
C ILE A 271 -24.50 -0.24 3.39
N GLU A 272 -25.82 -0.43 3.38
CA GLU A 272 -26.84 0.64 3.29
C GLU A 272 -26.58 1.66 2.17
N ASP A 273 -26.07 1.22 1.02
CA ASP A 273 -25.70 2.10 -0.10
C ASP A 273 -26.83 2.33 -1.13
N GLY A 274 -28.02 1.81 -0.84
CA GLY A 274 -29.18 1.81 -1.73
C GLY A 274 -29.18 0.69 -2.78
N LEU A 275 -28.12 -0.13 -2.84
CA LEU A 275 -28.07 -1.37 -3.62
C LEU A 275 -28.13 -2.59 -2.70
N LEU A 276 -27.27 -2.63 -1.69
CA LEU A 276 -27.17 -3.69 -0.70
C LEU A 276 -27.47 -3.13 0.70
N LYS A 277 -28.32 -3.84 1.44
CA LYS A 277 -28.57 -3.53 2.86
C LYS A 277 -27.42 -4.05 3.72
N GLN A 278 -27.13 -5.34 3.56
CA GLN A 278 -26.08 -6.02 4.30
C GLN A 278 -25.45 -7.15 3.49
N VAL A 279 -24.27 -7.56 3.93
CA VAL A 279 -23.59 -8.76 3.46
C VAL A 279 -23.21 -9.61 4.65
N ALA A 280 -23.61 -10.87 4.65
CA ALA A 280 -23.30 -11.83 5.70
C ALA A 280 -22.65 -13.06 5.09
N ALA A 281 -21.69 -13.64 5.80
CA ALA A 281 -21.11 -14.91 5.43
C ALA A 281 -21.36 -15.90 6.56
N GLU A 282 -21.88 -17.07 6.24
CA GLU A 282 -22.20 -18.10 7.23
C GLU A 282 -21.59 -19.43 6.80
N GLN A 283 -21.26 -20.25 7.79
CA GLN A 283 -20.93 -21.65 7.54
C GLN A 283 -22.25 -22.41 7.35
N TYR A 284 -22.72 -22.50 6.10
CA TYR A 284 -24.03 -23.09 5.76
C TYR A 284 -24.11 -24.57 6.13
N ASN A 285 -23.02 -25.30 5.90
CA ASN A 285 -22.82 -26.66 6.40
C ASN A 285 -21.32 -26.91 6.63
N GLU A 286 -20.96 -28.12 7.04
CA GLU A 286 -19.58 -28.50 7.38
C GLU A 286 -18.55 -28.20 6.28
N THR A 287 -18.94 -28.18 5.00
CA THR A 287 -18.04 -28.01 3.85
C THR A 287 -18.42 -26.84 2.93
N THR A 288 -19.42 -26.04 3.30
CA THR A 288 -19.90 -24.96 2.43
C THR A 288 -20.05 -23.67 3.24
N VAL A 289 -19.39 -22.60 2.77
CA VAL A 289 -19.67 -21.23 3.21
C VAL A 289 -20.68 -20.62 2.25
N ARG A 290 -21.73 -20.01 2.80
CA ARG A 290 -22.69 -19.21 2.03
C ARG A 290 -22.47 -17.73 2.32
N LEU A 291 -22.26 -16.94 1.27
CA LEU A 291 -22.28 -15.49 1.30
C LEU A 291 -23.66 -15.01 0.85
N ILE A 292 -24.32 -14.22 1.68
CA ILE A 292 -25.67 -13.69 1.48
C ILE A 292 -25.56 -12.18 1.31
N LEU A 293 -25.96 -11.69 0.14
CA LEU A 293 -26.11 -10.26 -0.14
C LEU A 293 -27.60 -9.93 -0.08
N ASP A 294 -28.01 -9.16 0.92
CA ASP A 294 -29.37 -8.62 1.00
C ASP A 294 -29.49 -7.42 0.07
N ILE A 295 -30.29 -7.58 -0.98
CA ILE A 295 -30.43 -6.61 -2.07
C ILE A 295 -31.62 -5.70 -1.80
N GLU A 296 -31.35 -4.40 -1.79
CA GLU A 296 -32.36 -3.35 -1.84
C GLU A 296 -32.73 -3.02 -3.30
N SER A 297 -31.71 -2.88 -4.16
CA SER A 297 -31.91 -2.60 -5.59
C SER A 297 -30.75 -3.14 -6.41
N ILE A 298 -31.06 -3.71 -7.58
CA ILE A 298 -30.05 -4.23 -8.51
C ILE A 298 -30.57 -4.20 -9.94
N ALA A 299 -29.75 -3.68 -10.85
CA ALA A 299 -29.95 -3.80 -12.29
C ALA A 299 -29.28 -5.06 -12.83
N TYR A 300 -28.00 -5.27 -12.47
CA TYR A 300 -27.28 -6.51 -12.78
C TYR A 300 -26.13 -6.74 -11.80
N TYR A 301 -25.65 -7.99 -11.73
CA TYR A 301 -24.42 -8.35 -11.04
C TYR A 301 -23.47 -9.13 -11.94
N LYS A 302 -22.21 -9.20 -11.52
CA LYS A 302 -21.19 -10.07 -12.10
C LYS A 302 -20.37 -10.70 -10.98
N VAL A 303 -20.26 -12.03 -10.98
CA VAL A 303 -19.34 -12.77 -10.13
C VAL A 303 -18.19 -13.31 -10.98
N PHE A 304 -16.96 -13.12 -10.55
CA PHE A 304 -15.77 -13.66 -11.23
C PHE A 304 -14.61 -13.80 -10.24
N ASN A 305 -13.65 -14.68 -10.55
CA ASN A 305 -12.44 -14.84 -9.74
C ASN A 305 -11.22 -14.15 -10.37
N LEU A 306 -10.29 -13.73 -9.53
CA LEU A 306 -8.95 -13.30 -9.91
C LEU A 306 -7.95 -14.22 -9.23
N ASN A 307 -6.89 -14.59 -9.95
CA ASN A 307 -5.82 -15.42 -9.42
C ASN A 307 -4.72 -14.52 -8.82
N ASP A 308 -3.97 -15.07 -7.86
CA ASP A 308 -2.77 -14.47 -7.25
C ASP A 308 -2.96 -13.07 -6.61
N PRO A 309 -3.38 -13.01 -5.32
CA PRO A 309 -3.98 -14.10 -4.54
C PRO A 309 -5.40 -14.42 -5.04
N PHE A 310 -5.84 -15.68 -4.87
CA PHE A 310 -7.17 -16.11 -5.30
C PHE A 310 -8.26 -15.34 -4.56
N ARG A 311 -9.19 -14.77 -5.31
CA ARG A 311 -10.29 -13.98 -4.77
C ARG A 311 -11.50 -14.05 -5.66
N VAL A 312 -12.68 -14.12 -5.06
CA VAL A 312 -13.97 -14.02 -5.75
C VAL A 312 -14.48 -12.59 -5.58
N ILE A 313 -14.80 -11.96 -6.71
CA ILE A 313 -15.26 -10.58 -6.83
C ILE A 313 -16.73 -10.61 -7.24
N ILE A 314 -17.56 -9.89 -6.50
CA ILE A 314 -18.97 -9.68 -6.79
C ILE A 314 -19.17 -8.19 -7.05
N ASP A 315 -19.46 -7.84 -8.30
CA ASP A 315 -19.84 -6.50 -8.69
C ASP A 315 -21.37 -6.42 -8.77
N VAL A 316 -21.98 -5.51 -8.01
CA VAL A 316 -23.42 -5.20 -8.02
C VAL A 316 -23.58 -3.79 -8.57
N ARG A 317 -24.50 -3.62 -9.52
CA ARG A 317 -24.81 -2.31 -10.12
C ARG A 317 -26.29 -1.99 -10.05
N GLY A 318 -26.59 -0.75 -9.69
CA GLY A 318 -27.93 -0.19 -9.76
C GLY A 318 -28.26 0.34 -11.15
N GLU A 319 -29.54 0.67 -11.36
CA GLU A 319 -29.90 1.46 -12.53
C GLU A 319 -29.25 2.84 -12.41
N LYS A 320 -28.52 3.26 -13.46
CA LYS A 320 -28.04 4.63 -13.54
C LYS A 320 -29.27 5.52 -13.49
N LYS A 321 -29.51 6.21 -12.36
CA LYS A 321 -30.42 7.35 -12.34
C LYS A 321 -29.92 8.25 -13.47
N LYS A 322 -30.72 8.41 -14.53
CA LYS A 322 -30.41 9.38 -15.58
C LYS A 322 -30.07 10.65 -14.82
N GLN A 323 -28.81 11.09 -14.90
CA GLN A 323 -28.50 12.43 -14.46
C GLN A 323 -29.51 13.29 -15.20
N ALA A 324 -30.40 13.93 -14.44
CA ALA A 324 -31.22 14.97 -15.01
C ALA A 324 -30.20 15.84 -15.76
N LYS A 325 -30.35 15.94 -17.09
CA LYS A 325 -29.70 17.01 -17.85
C LYS A 325 -29.90 18.22 -16.96
N ALA A 326 -28.81 18.80 -16.47
CA ALA A 326 -28.89 20.07 -15.77
C ALA A 326 -29.84 20.92 -16.63
N ALA A 327 -30.98 21.28 -16.06
CA ALA A 327 -31.91 22.16 -16.75
C ALA A 327 -31.05 23.32 -17.26
N PRO A 328 -31.24 23.78 -18.51
CA PRO A 328 -30.58 24.99 -18.95
C PRO A 328 -30.80 26.00 -17.83
N GLN A 329 -29.72 26.51 -17.23
CA GLN A 329 -29.87 27.64 -16.34
C GLN A 329 -30.55 28.70 -17.20
N GLU A 330 -31.83 28.94 -16.95
CA GLU A 330 -32.53 30.09 -17.48
C GLU A 330 -31.68 31.29 -17.05
N SER A 331 -31.03 31.90 -18.04
CA SER A 331 -30.45 33.21 -17.89
C SER A 331 -31.59 34.10 -17.43
N VAL A 332 -31.57 34.48 -16.15
CA VAL A 332 -32.36 35.61 -15.67
C VAL A 332 -31.83 36.82 -16.43
N LEU A 333 -32.52 37.15 -17.51
CA LEU A 333 -32.43 38.45 -18.15
C LEU A 333 -32.88 39.47 -17.10
N GLN A 334 -31.91 40.07 -16.40
CA GLN A 334 -32.16 41.31 -15.69
C GLN A 334 -32.42 42.39 -16.75
N GLU A 335 -33.67 42.84 -16.76
CA GLU A 335 -34.20 43.93 -17.57
C GLU A 335 -33.53 45.24 -17.12
N ILE A 336 -32.52 45.69 -17.87
CA ILE A 336 -31.89 47.00 -17.66
C ILE A 336 -32.75 48.04 -18.37
N LYS A 337 -33.42 48.91 -17.59
CA LYS A 337 -34.14 50.08 -18.11
C LYS A 337 -33.16 51.05 -18.80
N PRO A 338 -33.58 51.70 -19.91
CA PRO A 338 -32.69 52.54 -20.71
C PRO A 338 -32.36 53.86 -20.02
N PRO A 339 -31.08 54.32 -20.02
CA PRO A 339 -30.76 55.69 -19.65
C PRO A 339 -31.09 56.65 -20.79
N GLU A 340 -31.72 57.75 -20.41
CA GLU A 340 -32.13 58.86 -21.26
C GLU A 340 -30.92 59.72 -21.70
N LYS A 341 -30.88 59.99 -23.01
CA LYS A 341 -30.19 61.05 -23.78
C LYS A 341 -28.77 61.51 -23.41
N ALA A 342 -27.92 61.42 -24.45
CA ALA A 342 -26.58 61.99 -24.56
C ALA A 342 -26.51 63.53 -24.48
N PRO A 343 -25.30 64.06 -24.25
CA PRO A 343 -24.72 64.99 -25.23
C PRO A 343 -23.37 64.50 -25.76
N ALA A 344 -23.08 64.87 -27.01
CA ALA A 344 -21.83 64.58 -27.74
C ALA A 344 -20.76 65.68 -27.48
N PRO A 345 -19.63 65.69 -28.20
CA PRO A 345 -18.40 64.92 -27.95
C PRO A 345 -17.19 65.82 -27.64
N VAL A 346 -16.14 65.32 -27.00
CA VAL A 346 -14.82 65.98 -26.99
C VAL A 346 -13.72 64.99 -27.38
N VAL A 347 -13.01 65.38 -28.44
CA VAL A 347 -11.85 64.75 -29.07
C VAL A 347 -10.60 65.06 -28.26
N VAL A 348 -9.79 64.05 -27.87
CA VAL A 348 -8.31 64.17 -27.83
C VAL A 348 -7.65 62.80 -28.09
N LYS A 349 -6.54 62.85 -28.83
CA LYS A 349 -5.70 61.79 -29.43
C LYS A 349 -4.80 60.99 -28.43
N PRO A 350 -4.13 59.90 -28.89
CA PRO A 350 -3.48 58.90 -28.05
C PRO A 350 -1.96 59.15 -27.83
N ALA A 351 -1.41 58.61 -26.74
CA ALA A 351 0.02 58.41 -26.48
C ALA A 351 0.16 57.24 -25.48
N GLU A 352 0.68 56.08 -25.86
CA GLU A 352 2.08 55.66 -26.06
C GLU A 352 2.66 54.90 -24.85
N ALA A 353 3.53 53.95 -25.20
CA ALA A 353 4.04 52.86 -24.39
C ALA A 353 5.08 53.27 -23.35
N VAL A 354 5.25 52.46 -22.30
CA VAL A 354 6.51 52.39 -21.55
C VAL A 354 6.89 50.94 -21.26
N LYS A 355 8.13 50.63 -21.63
CA LYS A 355 8.86 49.37 -21.47
C LYS A 355 9.59 49.31 -20.12
N THR A 356 9.74 48.09 -19.62
CA THR A 356 10.93 47.48 -18.95
C THR A 356 11.60 48.14 -17.74
N ALA A 357 11.82 47.33 -16.70
CA ALA A 357 13.09 47.30 -15.95
C ALA A 357 13.38 45.91 -15.33
N LYS A 358 14.63 45.47 -15.46
CA LYS A 358 15.24 44.22 -14.94
C LYS A 358 15.90 44.44 -13.57
N ARG A 359 15.99 43.39 -12.76
CA ARG A 359 17.12 42.97 -11.87
C ARG A 359 16.69 41.68 -11.15
N GLY A 360 17.50 40.68 -10.87
CA GLY A 360 18.93 40.43 -11.01
C GLY A 360 19.19 38.94 -10.69
N THR A 361 20.34 38.43 -11.06
CA THR A 361 20.70 37.00 -11.11
C THR A 361 21.77 36.65 -10.06
N LEU A 362 21.81 35.38 -9.63
CA LEU A 362 22.97 34.45 -9.40
C LEU A 362 22.86 33.63 -8.08
N PRO A 363 23.51 32.45 -7.90
CA PRO A 363 23.79 31.34 -8.85
C PRO A 363 23.72 29.88 -8.27
N GLY A 364 23.55 28.88 -9.17
CA GLY A 364 24.16 27.51 -9.10
C GLY A 364 23.31 26.30 -8.63
N PRO A 365 23.61 25.06 -9.09
CA PRO A 365 23.28 24.53 -10.41
C PRO A 365 22.31 23.33 -10.34
N GLU A 366 21.19 23.37 -11.07
CA GLU A 366 20.40 22.18 -11.36
C GLU A 366 20.96 21.49 -12.61
N VAL A 367 21.57 20.33 -12.42
CA VAL A 367 21.99 19.45 -13.50
C VAL A 367 20.76 18.73 -14.05
N TYR A 368 20.25 19.19 -15.20
CA TYR A 368 19.29 18.44 -16.00
C TYR A 368 20.05 17.52 -16.96
N PHE A 369 19.84 16.21 -16.84
CA PHE A 369 20.26 15.27 -17.88
C PHE A 369 19.26 15.33 -19.05
N THR A 370 19.63 16.00 -20.14
CA THR A 370 18.99 15.81 -21.45
C THR A 370 19.47 14.51 -22.05
N LEU A 371 18.58 13.54 -22.20
CA LEU A 371 18.83 12.35 -23.03
C LEU A 371 18.77 12.80 -24.50
N GLU A 372 19.91 12.80 -25.18
CA GLU A 372 19.96 13.00 -26.62
C GLU A 372 19.34 11.80 -27.34
N ASP A 373 18.42 12.10 -28.24
CA ASP A 373 17.67 11.15 -29.05
C ASP A 373 18.61 10.48 -30.09
N ARG A 374 19.21 9.35 -29.73
CA ARG A 374 20.13 8.62 -30.63
C ARG A 374 19.37 7.67 -31.56
N LYS A 375 19.28 8.11 -32.82
CA LYS A 375 19.07 7.34 -34.07
C LYS A 375 17.80 6.48 -34.16
N LYS A 376 16.86 6.97 -34.97
CA LYS A 376 15.77 6.21 -35.62
C LYS A 376 16.32 4.94 -36.29
N VAL A 377 15.99 3.78 -35.75
CA VAL A 377 16.11 2.50 -36.47
C VAL A 377 14.85 2.31 -37.29
N LYS A 378 14.99 2.22 -38.62
CA LYS A 378 13.88 1.90 -39.53
C LYS A 378 13.55 0.40 -39.42
N PRO A 379 12.29 0.00 -39.22
CA PRO A 379 11.91 -1.41 -39.31
C PRO A 379 11.97 -1.87 -40.77
N THR A 380 12.81 -2.86 -41.06
CA THR A 380 12.80 -3.62 -42.31
C THR A 380 11.85 -4.80 -42.18
N GLY A 381 10.80 -4.82 -43.00
CA GLY A 381 9.86 -5.94 -43.09
C GLY A 381 8.56 -5.53 -43.79
N ARG A 382 8.56 -5.52 -45.12
CA ARG A 382 7.36 -5.30 -45.95
C ARG A 382 6.55 -6.60 -46.01
N VAL A 383 5.30 -6.56 -45.52
CA VAL A 383 4.22 -7.39 -46.08
C VAL A 383 3.44 -6.47 -47.01
N ALA A 384 3.34 -6.85 -48.28
CA ALA A 384 2.69 -6.06 -49.32
C ALA A 384 1.16 -6.23 -49.26
N LEU A 385 0.43 -5.12 -49.31
CA LEU A 385 -0.98 -5.06 -49.68
C LEU A 385 -1.16 -4.16 -50.92
N PRO A 386 -2.22 -4.38 -51.72
CA PRO A 386 -2.27 -3.97 -53.12
C PRO A 386 -2.27 -2.46 -53.32
N SER A 387 -1.48 -2.05 -54.29
CA SER A 387 -1.37 -0.70 -54.83
C SER A 387 -2.63 -0.30 -55.58
N GLY A 388 -3.28 0.77 -55.12
CA GLY A 388 -4.32 1.43 -55.91
C GLY A 388 -5.07 2.47 -55.12
N THR A 389 -4.52 3.68 -54.99
CA THR A 389 -5.22 4.96 -55.25
C THR A 389 -4.36 6.15 -54.80
N LYS A 390 -4.61 7.27 -55.48
CA LYS A 390 -3.82 8.51 -55.58
C LYS A 390 -3.39 9.11 -54.23
N LYS A 391 -2.17 9.66 -54.22
CA LYS A 391 -1.67 10.56 -53.18
C LYS A 391 -2.59 11.78 -53.07
N THR A 392 -3.46 11.81 -52.07
CA THR A 392 -4.02 13.04 -51.53
C THR A 392 -3.32 13.34 -50.22
N THR A 393 -2.55 14.42 -50.18
CA THR A 393 -2.09 15.08 -48.96
C THR A 393 -3.31 15.48 -48.14
N ARG A 394 -3.73 14.64 -47.20
CA ARG A 394 -4.69 15.05 -46.17
C ARG A 394 -3.93 15.85 -45.12
N HIS A 395 -4.05 17.18 -45.21
CA HIS A 395 -3.96 18.01 -44.02
C HIS A 395 -4.94 17.43 -42.99
N PHE A 396 -4.42 16.96 -41.86
CA PHE A 396 -5.26 16.64 -40.71
C PHE A 396 -5.86 17.96 -40.24
N GLU A 397 -7.09 18.25 -40.66
CA GLU A 397 -7.89 19.26 -39.98
C GLU A 397 -8.10 18.82 -38.54
N GLN A 398 -7.43 19.53 -37.63
CA GLN A 398 -7.70 19.49 -36.21
C GLN A 398 -9.02 20.23 -35.95
N ASN A 399 -10.18 19.57 -36.06
CA ASN A 399 -11.39 19.86 -35.25
C ASN A 399 -12.71 19.14 -35.64
N SER A 400 -12.73 18.08 -36.45
CA SER A 400 -13.97 17.30 -36.57
C SER A 400 -14.06 16.28 -35.42
N LEU A 401 -14.89 16.57 -34.41
CA LEU A 401 -15.32 15.57 -33.41
C LEU A 401 -15.83 14.32 -34.14
N SER A 402 -15.47 13.13 -33.66
CA SER A 402 -16.03 11.90 -34.23
C SER A 402 -17.54 11.83 -34.00
N LEU A 403 -18.27 11.09 -34.84
CA LEU A 403 -19.72 10.90 -34.67
C LEU A 403 -20.06 10.39 -33.26
N ALA A 404 -19.22 9.54 -32.67
CA ALA A 404 -19.36 9.08 -31.28
C ALA A 404 -19.23 10.22 -30.25
N GLN A 405 -18.30 11.16 -30.47
CA GLN A 405 -18.18 12.36 -29.63
C GLN A 405 -19.35 13.33 -29.81
N GLN A 406 -19.86 13.49 -31.04
CA GLN A 406 -21.05 14.30 -31.32
C GLN A 406 -22.33 13.73 -30.70
N LEU A 407 -22.40 12.40 -30.55
CA LEU A 407 -23.51 11.69 -29.90
C LEU A 407 -23.36 11.61 -28.36
N GLY A 408 -22.35 12.24 -27.77
CA GLY A 408 -22.12 12.23 -26.32
C GLY A 408 -21.63 10.89 -25.76
N LEU A 409 -21.10 10.01 -26.61
CA LEU A 409 -20.49 8.73 -26.24
C LEU A 409 -18.97 8.86 -25.99
N GLY A 410 -18.52 10.08 -25.67
CA GLY A 410 -17.11 10.40 -25.45
C GLY A 410 -16.63 9.99 -24.06
N ILE A 411 -15.30 9.85 -23.93
CA ILE A 411 -14.65 9.71 -22.62
C ILE A 411 -14.75 11.08 -21.92
N HIS A 412 -15.28 11.15 -20.72
CA HIS A 412 -15.36 12.37 -19.93
C HIS A 412 -14.54 12.26 -18.64
N ARG A 413 -14.60 11.11 -17.97
CA ARG A 413 -13.91 10.84 -16.71
C ARG A 413 -12.85 9.74 -16.88
N ILE A 414 -11.61 10.07 -16.55
CA ILE A 414 -10.46 9.18 -16.66
C ILE A 414 -9.88 8.94 -15.27
N VAL A 415 -9.74 7.69 -14.87
CA VAL A 415 -8.96 7.33 -13.68
C VAL A 415 -7.57 6.88 -14.13
N ILE A 416 -6.55 7.53 -13.60
CA ILE A 416 -5.15 7.16 -13.83
C ILE A 416 -4.61 6.50 -12.57
N ASP A 417 -4.09 5.30 -12.73
CA ASP A 417 -3.49 4.51 -11.67
C ASP A 417 -1.97 4.51 -11.78
N PRO A 418 -1.26 5.38 -11.03
CA PRO A 418 0.18 5.22 -10.88
C PRO A 418 0.47 3.95 -10.08
N GLY A 419 1.04 2.95 -10.76
CA GLY A 419 1.37 1.65 -10.18
C GLY A 419 2.22 1.73 -8.90
N HIS A 420 2.20 0.67 -8.10
CA HIS A 420 2.99 0.54 -6.87
C HIS A 420 2.70 1.66 -5.84
N GLY A 421 3.61 1.90 -4.88
CA GLY A 421 3.53 2.95 -3.87
C GLY A 421 3.73 2.45 -2.44
N GLY A 422 4.16 3.34 -1.55
CA GLY A 422 4.44 3.06 -0.14
C GLY A 422 5.48 1.93 0.00
N LYS A 423 5.03 0.79 0.54
CA LYS A 423 5.85 -0.41 0.77
C LYS A 423 6.27 -1.14 -0.50
N ASP A 424 5.56 -0.92 -1.61
CA ASP A 424 5.87 -1.51 -2.92
C ASP A 424 6.58 -0.49 -3.81
N PRO A 425 7.89 -0.64 -4.10
CA PRO A 425 8.64 0.30 -4.94
C PRO A 425 8.46 0.07 -6.45
N GLY A 426 7.91 -1.08 -6.87
CA GLY A 426 7.95 -1.56 -8.25
C GLY A 426 9.37 -1.85 -8.75
N ALA A 427 9.56 -1.79 -10.07
CA ALA A 427 10.86 -1.94 -10.70
C ALA A 427 11.84 -0.86 -10.23
N MET A 428 13.12 -1.21 -10.12
CA MET A 428 14.14 -0.30 -9.62
C MET A 428 15.43 -0.40 -10.44
N ALA A 429 15.84 0.69 -11.10
CA ALA A 429 17.14 0.82 -11.80
C ALA A 429 17.76 2.21 -11.55
N ASN A 430 19.09 2.31 -11.46
CA ASN A 430 19.83 3.58 -11.32
C ASN A 430 19.31 4.53 -10.23
N HIS A 431 19.05 4.02 -9.02
CA HIS A 431 18.42 4.75 -7.90
C HIS A 431 17.01 5.30 -8.15
N LEU A 432 16.44 5.09 -9.34
CA LEU A 432 15.04 5.35 -9.62
C LEU A 432 14.19 4.18 -9.14
N GLN A 433 12.99 4.51 -8.68
CA GLN A 433 11.93 3.57 -8.34
C GLN A 433 10.75 3.81 -9.27
N GLU A 434 10.17 2.74 -9.79
CA GLU A 434 9.02 2.79 -10.68
C GLU A 434 7.90 3.61 -10.05
N LYS A 435 7.60 3.39 -8.76
CA LYS A 435 6.55 4.12 -8.05
C LYS A 435 6.68 5.65 -8.10
N ASP A 436 7.91 6.17 -8.16
CA ASP A 436 8.17 7.61 -8.21
C ASP A 436 8.03 8.13 -9.64
N ILE A 437 8.56 7.38 -10.60
CA ILE A 437 8.47 7.70 -12.03
C ILE A 437 6.99 7.72 -12.45
N VAL A 438 6.25 6.64 -12.16
CA VAL A 438 4.85 6.51 -12.58
C VAL A 438 3.95 7.54 -11.91
N LEU A 439 4.21 7.92 -10.65
CA LEU A 439 3.48 9.00 -9.98
C LEU A 439 3.75 10.35 -10.63
N SER A 440 5.02 10.65 -10.95
CA SER A 440 5.40 11.88 -11.63
C SER A 440 4.76 11.97 -13.02
N VAL A 441 4.81 10.88 -13.79
CA VAL A 441 4.16 10.78 -15.10
C VAL A 441 2.65 10.95 -14.97
N ALA A 442 2.00 10.22 -14.07
CA ALA A 442 0.54 10.31 -13.84
C ALA A 442 0.08 11.73 -13.51
N ARG A 443 0.79 12.44 -12.61
CA ARG A 443 0.48 13.83 -12.25
C ARG A 443 0.61 14.79 -13.45
N ARG A 444 1.66 14.62 -14.26
CA ARG A 444 1.86 15.42 -15.48
C ARG A 444 0.78 15.14 -16.52
N THR A 445 0.47 13.87 -16.75
CA THR A 445 -0.61 13.42 -17.64
C THR A 445 -1.95 13.99 -17.19
N ALA A 446 -2.30 13.86 -15.91
CA ALA A 446 -3.53 14.42 -15.35
C ALA A 446 -3.62 15.93 -15.53
N LYS A 447 -2.52 16.67 -15.27
CA LYS A 447 -2.47 18.13 -15.49
C LYS A 447 -2.73 18.49 -16.95
N ILE A 448 -2.15 17.75 -17.90
CA ILE A 448 -2.34 17.99 -19.34
C ILE A 448 -3.77 17.66 -19.76
N LEU A 449 -4.30 16.50 -19.35
CA LEU A 449 -5.66 16.07 -19.70
C LEU A 449 -6.72 17.03 -19.17
N ARG A 450 -6.61 17.45 -17.90
CA ARG A 450 -7.49 18.46 -17.30
C ARG A 450 -7.39 19.80 -18.03
N LYS A 451 -6.17 20.31 -18.25
CA LYS A 451 -5.98 21.68 -18.79
C LYS A 451 -6.24 21.80 -20.28
N LYS A 452 -5.79 20.83 -21.08
CA LYS A 452 -5.80 20.93 -22.56
C LYS A 452 -7.06 20.33 -23.18
N TYR A 453 -7.60 19.27 -22.58
CA TYR A 453 -8.70 18.51 -23.17
C TYR A 453 -9.97 18.53 -22.30
N ASN A 454 -9.94 19.23 -21.15
CA ASN A 454 -11.08 19.38 -20.25
C ASN A 454 -11.70 18.05 -19.78
N TYR A 455 -10.86 17.02 -19.61
CA TYR A 455 -11.30 15.76 -19.00
C TYR A 455 -11.33 15.89 -17.48
N GLU A 456 -12.32 15.26 -16.85
CA GLU A 456 -12.25 14.99 -15.42
C GLU A 456 -11.25 13.86 -15.20
N VAL A 457 -10.19 14.11 -14.42
CA VAL A 457 -9.16 13.11 -14.16
C VAL A 457 -9.03 12.87 -12.68
N ILE A 458 -9.03 11.61 -12.27
CA ILE A 458 -8.87 11.16 -10.88
C ILE A 458 -7.63 10.28 -10.82
N LEU A 459 -6.80 10.44 -9.79
CA LEU A 459 -5.66 9.55 -9.55
C LEU A 459 -6.04 8.53 -8.47
N THR A 460 -5.67 7.26 -8.62
CA THR A 460 -5.88 6.27 -7.53
C THR A 460 -5.08 6.64 -6.29
N ARG A 461 -3.84 7.15 -6.47
CA ARG A 461 -3.04 7.78 -5.41
C ARG A 461 -2.43 9.08 -5.89
N GLU A 462 -2.44 10.08 -5.02
CA GLU A 462 -1.76 11.35 -5.26
C GLU A 462 -0.42 11.47 -4.54
N ARG A 463 -0.05 10.51 -3.70
CA ARG A 463 1.19 10.50 -2.89
C ARG A 463 1.83 9.12 -2.88
N ASP A 464 2.98 8.99 -2.22
CA ASP A 464 3.68 7.71 -2.06
C ASP A 464 3.02 6.85 -0.97
N VAL A 465 1.89 6.23 -1.32
CA VAL A 465 1.13 5.32 -0.45
C VAL A 465 0.85 4.02 -1.19
N PHE A 466 0.80 2.92 -0.45
CA PHE A 466 0.42 1.62 -1.01
C PHE A 466 -1.10 1.54 -1.12
N ILE A 467 -1.61 1.22 -2.31
CA ILE A 467 -3.03 0.93 -2.54
C ILE A 467 -3.14 -0.53 -3.03
N PRO A 468 -3.93 -1.39 -2.36
CA PRO A 468 -4.24 -2.74 -2.81
C PRO A 468 -4.80 -2.77 -4.23
N LEU A 469 -4.56 -3.86 -4.97
CA LEU A 469 -4.98 -3.98 -6.37
C LEU A 469 -6.50 -3.86 -6.54
N GLU A 470 -7.26 -4.37 -5.58
CA GLU A 470 -8.72 -4.36 -5.58
C GLU A 470 -9.26 -2.92 -5.45
N GLU A 471 -8.67 -2.16 -4.52
CA GLU A 471 -9.05 -0.77 -4.26
C GLU A 471 -8.79 0.12 -5.50
N ARG A 472 -7.69 -0.10 -6.25
CA ARG A 472 -7.37 0.68 -7.46
C ARG A 472 -8.48 0.64 -8.50
N THR A 473 -9.02 -0.56 -8.77
CA THR A 473 -10.10 -0.74 -9.76
C THR A 473 -11.46 -0.39 -9.17
N ALA A 474 -11.66 -0.57 -7.86
CA ALA A 474 -12.87 -0.11 -7.17
C ALA A 474 -13.02 1.42 -7.23
N ILE A 475 -11.93 2.19 -7.10
CA ILE A 475 -11.95 3.65 -7.31
C ILE A 475 -12.47 3.99 -8.71
N ALA A 476 -12.04 3.27 -9.75
CA ALA A 476 -12.50 3.53 -11.11
C ALA A 476 -14.00 3.31 -11.28
N ASN A 477 -14.51 2.21 -10.74
CA ASN A 477 -15.91 1.85 -10.84
C ASN A 477 -16.81 2.74 -9.99
N THR A 478 -16.45 2.99 -8.73
CA THR A 478 -17.20 3.87 -7.81
C THR A 478 -17.24 5.32 -8.27
N LYS A 479 -16.22 5.76 -9.01
CA LYS A 479 -16.20 7.07 -9.65
C LYS A 479 -16.83 7.05 -11.03
N ASN A 480 -17.41 5.95 -11.52
CA ASN A 480 -18.00 5.87 -12.85
C ASN A 480 -17.04 6.39 -13.95
N ALA A 481 -15.77 5.98 -13.89
CA ALA A 481 -14.79 6.35 -14.91
C ALA A 481 -15.12 5.68 -16.25
N ASP A 482 -15.00 6.45 -17.34
CA ASP A 482 -15.17 5.94 -18.71
C ASP A 482 -13.90 5.22 -19.19
N LEU A 483 -12.74 5.59 -18.63
CA LEU A 483 -11.45 5.02 -18.94
C LEU A 483 -10.59 4.85 -17.68
N PHE A 484 -9.99 3.68 -17.52
CA PHE A 484 -8.96 3.41 -16.52
C PHE A 484 -7.60 3.20 -17.20
N VAL A 485 -6.58 3.94 -16.77
CA VAL A 485 -5.22 3.86 -17.31
C VAL A 485 -4.24 3.58 -16.19
N SER A 486 -3.68 2.38 -16.13
CA SER A 486 -2.59 2.06 -15.21
C SER A 486 -1.23 2.34 -15.85
N ILE A 487 -0.36 3.04 -15.14
CA ILE A 487 0.95 3.47 -15.62
C ILE A 487 2.03 2.69 -14.88
N HIS A 488 2.83 1.98 -15.66
CA HIS A 488 3.95 1.15 -15.21
C HIS A 488 5.20 1.39 -16.05
N VAL A 489 6.37 1.19 -15.45
CA VAL A 489 7.68 1.19 -16.10
C VAL A 489 8.45 -0.04 -15.64
N ASN A 490 7.83 -1.20 -15.90
CA ASN A 490 8.25 -2.54 -15.52
C ASN A 490 9.73 -2.85 -15.83
N ALA A 491 10.22 -3.96 -15.27
CA ALA A 491 11.55 -4.50 -15.57
C ALA A 491 11.48 -5.86 -16.26
N HIS A 492 12.56 -6.20 -16.97
CA HIS A 492 12.77 -7.52 -17.56
C HIS A 492 14.20 -8.02 -17.26
N PRO A 493 14.43 -9.32 -17.01
CA PRO A 493 15.77 -9.85 -16.69
C PRO A 493 16.82 -9.58 -17.78
N LYS A 494 16.39 -9.64 -19.05
CA LYS A 494 17.25 -9.28 -20.20
C LYS A 494 17.30 -7.76 -20.35
N LYS A 495 18.43 -7.15 -20.00
CA LYS A 495 18.68 -5.69 -20.11
C LYS A 495 18.47 -5.09 -21.50
N LYS A 496 18.52 -5.91 -22.55
CA LYS A 496 18.32 -5.46 -23.94
C LYS A 496 16.84 -5.36 -24.34
N THR A 497 15.92 -5.94 -23.55
CA THR A 497 14.48 -5.81 -23.78
C THR A 497 14.06 -4.38 -23.47
N ARG A 498 13.52 -3.68 -24.48
CA ARG A 498 13.07 -2.28 -24.39
C ARG A 498 11.88 -2.07 -25.32
N GLY A 499 11.04 -1.08 -25.00
CA GLY A 499 9.88 -0.63 -25.78
C GLY A 499 10.05 0.80 -26.27
#